data_AF-A0A950G1D6-F1
#
_entry.id   AF-A0A950G1D6-F1
#
_cell.length_a   1.000
_cell.length_b   1.000
_cell.length_c   1.000
_cell.angle_alpha   90.00
_cell.angle_beta   90.00
_cell.angle_gamma   90.00
#
_symmetry.space_group_name_H-M   'P 1'
#
loop_
_entity.id
_entity.type
_entity.pdbx_description
1 polymer ?
#
loop_
_entity_poly.entity_id
_entity_poly.type
_entity_poly.pdbx_seq_one_letter_code
_entity_poly.pdbx_strand_id
1 'polypeptide(L)'
;MDTPQPDQQIRQLAFDFAGNSTDGLSLWREQRRASIRHLGAELGFPLGEQCEVELHSGMILRGKLVLEGEDLFLSAKRDSAMLRVGEKTFSAGEIDSCLRID
;
A
#
# COMPACT_ATOMS: atom_id res chain seq x y z
N MET A 1 51.40 -17.45 20.89
CA MET A 1 51.51 -16.32 19.94
C MET A 1 51.81 -16.96 18.59
N ASP A 2 50.94 -16.99 17.60
CA ASP A 2 49.66 -16.32 17.36
C ASP A 2 48.77 -17.24 16.53
N THR A 3 47.49 -17.28 16.84
CA THR A 3 46.47 -17.98 16.05
C THR A 3 45.94 -16.98 15.02
N PRO A 4 45.97 -17.23 13.70
CA PRO A 4 45.20 -16.41 12.78
C PRO A 4 43.73 -16.86 12.81
N GLN A 5 42.87 -15.86 13.03
CA GLN A 5 41.41 -15.91 13.13
C GLN A 5 40.72 -16.54 11.91
N PRO A 6 39.53 -17.17 12.11
CA PRO A 6 38.73 -17.69 11.01
C PRO A 6 38.17 -16.54 10.17
N ASP A 7 38.40 -16.61 8.86
CA ASP A 7 37.76 -15.78 7.85
C ASP A 7 36.23 -15.93 7.99
N GLN A 8 35.61 -14.99 8.71
CA GLN A 8 34.18 -14.79 8.67
C GLN A 8 33.82 -14.28 7.29
N GLN A 9 33.51 -15.23 6.41
CA GLN A 9 32.90 -15.00 5.12
C GLN A 9 31.50 -14.43 5.35
N ILE A 10 31.43 -13.12 5.65
CA ILE A 10 30.22 -12.33 5.56
C ILE A 10 29.84 -12.41 4.09
N ARG A 11 28.87 -13.29 3.78
CA ARG A 11 28.15 -13.25 2.51
C ARG A 11 27.50 -11.88 2.45
N GLN A 12 28.22 -10.90 1.90
CA GLN A 12 27.60 -9.70 1.37
C GLN A 12 26.57 -10.21 0.37
N LEU A 13 25.29 -10.12 0.75
CA LEU A 13 24.20 -10.15 -0.20
C LEU A 13 24.48 -8.97 -1.13
N ALA A 14 25.10 -9.27 -2.28
CA ALA A 14 25.19 -8.33 -3.36
C ALA A 14 23.75 -7.96 -3.70
N PHE A 15 23.32 -6.78 -3.26
CA PHE A 15 22.18 -6.12 -3.84
C PHE A 15 22.63 -5.74 -5.24
N ASP A 16 22.46 -6.67 -6.19
CA ASP A 16 22.55 -6.39 -7.60
C ASP A 16 21.43 -5.39 -7.93
N PHE A 17 21.73 -4.11 -7.71
CA PHE A 17 21.05 -3.03 -8.41
C PHE A 17 21.42 -3.20 -9.88
N ALA A 18 20.65 -4.04 -10.58
CA ALA A 18 20.73 -4.22 -12.01
C ALA A 18 20.46 -2.85 -12.66
N GLY A 19 21.54 -2.08 -12.84
CA GLY A 19 21.58 -0.78 -13.48
C GLY A 19 21.41 -0.89 -15.00
N ASN A 20 20.35 -1.56 -15.45
CA ASN A 20 20.02 -1.71 -16.85
C ASN A 20 18.66 -1.07 -17.13
N SER A 21 18.71 0.22 -17.44
CA SER A 21 17.90 0.91 -18.47
C SER A 21 16.40 0.58 -18.55
N THR A 22 15.76 0.43 -17.40
CA THR A 22 14.30 0.44 -17.26
C THR A 22 14.02 1.41 -16.14
N ASP A 23 13.08 2.34 -16.34
CA ASP A 23 12.76 3.36 -15.33
C ASP A 23 12.33 2.67 -14.02
N GLY A 24 13.28 2.50 -13.09
CA GLY A 24 13.08 1.78 -11.84
C GLY A 24 12.00 2.44 -10.98
N LEU A 25 11.82 3.76 -11.12
CA LEU A 25 10.73 4.48 -10.50
C LEU A 25 9.38 4.07 -11.09
N SER A 26 9.27 3.89 -12.41
CA SER A 26 8.06 3.38 -13.05
C SER A 26 7.75 1.94 -12.64
N LEU A 27 8.75 1.06 -12.61
CA LEU A 27 8.56 -0.32 -12.15
C LEU A 27 8.09 -0.37 -10.68
N TRP A 28 8.72 0.41 -9.80
CA TRP A 28 8.31 0.53 -8.41
C TRP A 28 6.89 1.11 -8.27
N ARG A 29 6.52 2.13 -9.06
CA ARG A 29 5.17 2.69 -9.08
C ARG A 29 4.11 1.69 -9.54
N GLU A 30 4.43 0.82 -10.50
CA GLU A 30 3.53 -0.26 -10.94
C GLU A 30 3.37 -1.29 -9.83
N GLN A 31 4.48 -1.77 -9.24
CA GLN A 31 4.44 -2.72 -8.12
C GLN A 31 3.64 -2.15 -6.95
N ARG A 32 3.86 -0.88 -6.57
CA ARG A 32 3.11 -0.20 -5.51
C ARG A 32 1.62 -0.15 -5.82
N ARG A 33 1.22 0.18 -7.05
CA ARG A 33 -0.19 0.17 -7.47
C ARG A 33 -0.80 -1.23 -7.39
N ALA A 34 -0.08 -2.25 -7.85
CA ALA A 34 -0.52 -3.63 -7.76
C ALA A 34 -0.74 -4.08 -6.31
N SER A 35 0.18 -3.73 -5.41
CA SER A 35 0.05 -4.03 -3.98
C SER A 35 -1.14 -3.30 -3.34
N ILE A 36 -1.40 -2.04 -3.70
CA ILE A 36 -2.58 -1.30 -3.21
C ILE A 36 -3.88 -1.98 -3.68
N ARG A 37 -3.96 -2.40 -4.94
CA ARG A 37 -5.13 -3.12 -5.45
C ARG A 37 -5.34 -4.46 -4.75
N HIS A 38 -4.25 -5.19 -4.50
CA HIS A 38 -4.30 -6.46 -3.78
C HIS A 38 -4.81 -6.26 -2.35
N LEU A 39 -4.27 -5.29 -1.61
CA LEU A 39 -4.75 -4.93 -0.28
C LEU A 39 -6.23 -4.50 -0.33
N GLY A 40 -6.62 -3.72 -1.33
CA GLY A 40 -8.02 -3.34 -1.54
C GLY A 40 -8.92 -4.56 -1.68
N ALA A 41 -8.51 -5.55 -2.47
CA ALA A 41 -9.25 -6.81 -2.60
C ALA A 41 -9.36 -7.58 -1.28
N GLU A 42 -8.30 -7.62 -0.47
CA GLU A 42 -8.34 -8.26 0.86
C GLU A 42 -9.28 -7.53 1.85
N LEU A 43 -9.33 -6.19 1.78
CA LEU A 43 -10.19 -5.38 2.62
C LEU A 43 -11.64 -5.30 2.11
N GLY A 44 -11.86 -5.64 0.82
CA GLY A 44 -13.14 -5.53 0.13
C GLY A 44 -13.46 -4.14 -0.41
N PHE A 45 -12.44 -3.31 -0.68
CA PHE A 45 -12.60 -1.93 -1.16
C PHE A 45 -11.77 -1.63 -2.43
N PRO A 46 -12.28 -0.78 -3.35
CA PRO A 46 -11.58 -0.41 -4.58
C PRO A 46 -10.47 0.63 -4.31
N LEU A 47 -9.43 0.26 -3.56
CA LEU A 47 -8.33 1.16 -3.22
C LEU A 47 -7.55 1.59 -4.46
N GLY A 48 -7.22 2.88 -4.52
CA GLY A 48 -6.49 3.48 -5.62
C GLY A 48 -7.36 3.88 -6.80
N GLU A 49 -8.66 3.60 -6.76
CA GLU A 49 -9.62 3.89 -7.84
C GLU A 49 -10.60 5.02 -7.44
N GLN A 50 -11.35 5.53 -8.42
CA GLN A 50 -12.42 6.48 -8.18
C GLN A 50 -13.68 5.76 -7.66
N CYS A 51 -14.23 6.24 -6.55
CA CYS A 51 -15.41 5.66 -5.95
C CYS A 51 -16.34 6.71 -5.31
N GLU A 52 -17.56 6.29 -5.11
CA GLU A 52 -18.51 6.86 -4.16
C GLU A 52 -18.50 6.00 -2.89
N VAL A 53 -18.34 6.65 -1.74
CA VAL A 53 -18.37 6.01 -0.42
C VAL A 53 -19.49 6.65 0.38
N GLU A 54 -20.42 5.83 0.85
CA GLU A 54 -21.43 6.20 1.82
C GLU A 54 -20.99 5.74 3.21
N LEU A 55 -20.96 6.67 4.16
CA LEU A 55 -20.67 6.37 5.56
C LEU A 55 -21.97 6.15 6.33
N HIS A 56 -21.92 5.38 7.42
CA HIS A 56 -23.06 5.18 8.34
C HIS A 56 -23.65 6.50 8.89
N SER A 57 -22.89 7.60 8.84
CA SER A 57 -23.39 8.94 9.20
C SER A 57 -24.34 9.55 8.15
N GLY A 58 -24.55 8.90 7.01
CA GLY A 58 -25.25 9.44 5.83
C GLY A 58 -24.41 10.40 4.99
N MET A 59 -23.09 10.45 5.20
CA MET A 59 -22.19 11.29 4.40
C MET A 59 -21.78 10.54 3.14
N ILE A 60 -21.92 11.21 1.98
CA ILE A 60 -21.48 10.67 0.69
C ILE A 60 -20.18 11.38 0.28
N LEU A 61 -19.11 10.60 0.12
CA LEU A 61 -17.80 11.06 -0.31
C LEU A 61 -17.54 10.54 -1.73
N ARG A 62 -17.07 11.42 -2.62
CA ARG A 62 -16.70 11.07 -3.99
C ARG A 62 -15.25 11.43 -4.25
N GLY A 63 -14.50 10.48 -4.79
CA GLY A 63 -13.13 10.71 -5.19
C GLY A 63 -12.30 9.44 -5.15
N LYS A 64 -10.98 9.61 -5.15
CA LYS A 64 -10.05 8.50 -5.10
C LYS A 64 -9.98 7.95 -3.67
N LEU A 65 -10.33 6.68 -3.49
CA LEU A 65 -10.15 6.00 -2.21
C LEU A 65 -8.70 5.61 -2.03
N VAL A 66 -8.10 6.03 -0.94
CA VAL A 66 -6.72 5.68 -0.59
C VAL A 66 -6.67 5.15 0.84
N LEU A 67 -5.68 4.30 1.10
CA LEU A 67 -5.32 3.95 2.46
C LEU A 67 -4.65 5.18 3.10
N GLU A 68 -5.07 5.53 4.31
CA GLU A 68 -4.41 6.54 5.11
C GLU A 68 -3.25 5.91 5.86
N GLY A 69 -2.05 6.43 5.63
CA GLY A 69 -0.79 5.91 6.16
C GLY A 69 0.26 5.77 5.07
N GLU A 70 1.46 6.30 5.33
CA GLU A 70 2.61 6.20 4.42
C GLU A 70 3.45 4.95 4.70
N ASP A 71 2.83 3.83 5.07
CA ASP A 71 3.60 2.63 5.36
C ASP A 71 4.23 2.07 4.08
N LEU A 72 5.55 1.90 4.13
CA LEU A 72 6.34 1.23 3.09
C LEU A 72 5.92 -0.25 2.95
N PHE A 73 5.27 -0.80 3.97
CA PHE A 73 4.72 -2.15 4.03
C PHE A 73 3.20 -2.06 4.20
N LEU A 74 2.47 -2.35 3.13
CA LEU A 74 1.01 -2.33 3.11
C LEU A 74 0.48 -3.54 3.89
N SER A 75 0.29 -3.36 5.19
CA SER A 75 -0.41 -4.32 6.05
C SER A 75 -1.50 -3.60 6.82
N ALA A 76 -2.76 -3.80 6.43
CA ALA A 76 -3.90 -3.27 7.16
C ALA A 76 -4.87 -4.42 7.46
N LYS A 77 -5.38 -4.46 8.69
CA LYS A 77 -6.54 -5.29 9.02
C LYS A 77 -7.79 -4.49 8.69
N ARG A 78 -8.84 -5.17 8.20
CA ARG A 78 -10.11 -4.55 7.82
C ARG A 78 -10.66 -3.61 8.88
N ASP A 79 -10.65 -4.03 10.15
CA ASP A 79 -11.29 -3.27 11.23
C ASP A 79 -10.45 -2.08 11.74
N SER A 80 -9.16 -2.01 11.35
CA SER A 80 -8.25 -0.93 11.74
C SER A 80 -7.75 -0.11 10.56
N ALA A 81 -8.23 -0.39 9.34
CA ALA A 81 -7.80 0.29 8.14
C ALA A 81 -8.40 1.70 8.15
N MET A 82 -7.55 2.71 8.20
CA MET A 82 -7.94 4.09 7.96
C MET A 82 -7.90 4.34 6.47
N LEU A 83 -8.96 4.92 5.94
CA LEU A 83 -9.18 5.22 4.54
C LEU A 83 -9.40 6.72 4.38
N ARG A 84 -9.13 7.23 3.17
CA ARG A 84 -9.33 8.63 2.86
C ARG A 84 -9.89 8.83 1.46
N VAL A 85 -10.79 9.80 1.35
CA VAL A 85 -11.27 10.38 0.09
C VAL A 85 -11.08 11.89 0.18
N GLY A 86 -10.22 12.44 -0.69
CA GLY A 86 -9.83 13.85 -0.60
C GLY A 86 -9.12 14.17 0.72
N GLU A 87 -9.69 15.06 1.52
CA GLU A 87 -9.18 15.43 2.86
C GLU A 87 -9.92 14.73 4.01
N LYS A 88 -10.88 13.86 3.69
CA LYS A 88 -11.70 13.17 4.70
C LYS A 88 -11.15 11.79 4.97
N THR A 89 -10.65 11.61 6.19
CA THR A 89 -10.18 10.32 6.70
C THR A 89 -11.26 9.68 7.57
N PHE A 90 -11.46 8.38 7.41
CA PHE A 90 -12.46 7.59 8.12
C PHE A 90 -11.97 6.13 8.26
N SER A 91 -12.51 5.39 9.21
CA SER A 91 -12.26 3.95 9.35
C SER A 91 -13.05 3.17 8.30
N ALA A 92 -12.49 2.06 7.84
CA ALA A 92 -13.21 1.10 7.00
C ALA A 92 -14.50 0.58 7.65
N GLY A 93 -14.58 0.55 8.99
CA GLY A 93 -15.80 0.19 9.73
C GLY A 93 -16.90 1.24 9.68
N GLU A 94 -16.60 2.47 9.22
CA GLU A 94 -17.59 3.54 9.06
C GLU A 94 -18.31 3.48 7.71
N ILE A 95 -17.86 2.64 6.78
CA ILE A 95 -18.44 2.50 5.45
C ILE A 95 -19.73 1.67 5.53
N ASP A 96 -20.81 2.25 5.02
CA ASP A 96 -22.07 1.56 4.78
C ASP A 96 -22.09 0.96 3.35
N SER A 97 -21.72 1.77 2.35
CA SER A 97 -21.61 1.32 0.96
C SER A 97 -20.41 1.94 0.24
N CYS A 98 -19.81 1.20 -0.70
CA CYS A 98 -18.72 1.70 -1.54
C CYS A 98 -18.85 1.18 -2.96
N LEU A 99 -18.96 2.10 -3.92
CA LEU A 99 -19.16 1.80 -5.33
C LEU A 99 -18.04 2.44 -6.16
N ARG A 100 -17.39 1.65 -7.00
CA ARG A 100 -16.49 2.19 -8.01
C ARG A 100 -17.31 2.94 -9.05
N ILE A 101 -16.89 4.16 -9.40
CA ILE A 101 -17.59 5.04 -10.37
C ILE A 101 -16.76 5.25 -11.66
N ASP A 102 -15.76 4.40 -11.84
CA ASP A 102 -14.94 4.23 -13.04
C ASP A 102 -15.46 3.09 -13.92
#